data_AF-A0A355EJ71-F1
#
_entry.id   AF-A0A355EJ71-F1
#
_cell.length_a   1.000
_cell.length_b   1.000
_cell.length_c   1.000
_cell.angle_alpha   90.00
_cell.angle_beta   90.00
_cell.angle_gamma   90.00
#
_symmetry.space_group_name_H-M   'P 1'
#
loop_
_entity.id
_entity.type
_entity.pdbx_description
1 polymer ?
#
loop_
_entity_poly.entity_id
_entity_poly.type
_entity_poly.pdbx_seq_one_letter_code
_entity_poly.pdbx_strand_id
1 'polypeptide(L)'
;MLPRRHILDVWELIKDKEDLKSMSTITLAIDAIKYMHNEPKKDHLVEALELNEFICFMFPAKRPRNRSLLYHIVSDLLGLLMYGIPNTRRYAIDNIETVNYSEKNMEIYPVIEVWNTLKSKVYRKKHGPEDIIDGFIKKIRVEMDVLERFPFVEEIFFQSKETIREWLPSFASYYDENRKKVRGVYDRWWSLWLCNESKEQILGAMVERLASQAEREYETVLDKEKVFSSIISDPEANRMENEQFTKWYKEGVNLLLKI
;
A
#
# COMPACT_ATOMS: atom_id res chain seq x y z
N MET A 1 1.15 0.05 -5.90
CA MET A 1 0.28 0.41 -4.76
C MET A 1 -1.01 -0.36 -4.93
N LEU A 2 -1.68 -0.67 -3.82
CA LEU A 2 -2.94 -1.42 -3.82
C LEU A 2 -4.00 -0.67 -2.97
N PRO A 3 -4.42 0.54 -3.37
CA PRO A 3 -5.27 1.38 -2.52
C PRO A 3 -6.61 0.71 -2.16
N ARG A 4 -7.24 -0.03 -3.07
CA ARG A 4 -8.51 -0.72 -2.79
C ARG A 4 -8.29 -1.92 -1.91
N ARG A 5 -7.19 -2.65 -2.12
CA ARG A 5 -6.76 -3.71 -1.20
C ARG A 5 -6.53 -3.16 0.21
N HIS A 6 -5.92 -1.97 0.35
CA HIS A 6 -5.66 -1.35 1.64
C HIS A 6 -6.94 -0.97 2.38
N ILE A 7 -8.01 -0.58 1.67
CA ILE A 7 -9.34 -0.39 2.27
C ILE A 7 -9.90 -1.74 2.76
N LEU A 8 -9.77 -2.78 1.93
CA LEU A 8 -10.24 -4.13 2.28
C LEU A 8 -9.47 -4.70 3.48
N ASP A 9 -8.16 -4.44 3.57
CA ASP A 9 -7.27 -4.80 4.67
C ASP A 9 -7.73 -4.21 6.01
N VAL A 10 -8.19 -2.95 5.99
CA VAL A 10 -8.77 -2.29 7.18
C VAL A 10 -10.14 -2.90 7.50
N TRP A 11 -10.98 -3.12 6.51
CA TRP A 11 -12.31 -3.72 6.70
C TRP A 11 -12.23 -5.12 7.31
N GLU A 12 -11.20 -5.91 7.00
CA GLU A 12 -11.03 -7.24 7.57
C GLU A 12 -10.93 -7.21 9.11
N LEU A 13 -10.45 -6.11 9.69
CA LEU A 13 -10.18 -5.96 11.12
C LEU A 13 -11.17 -5.01 11.82
N ILE A 14 -11.70 -4.03 11.09
CA ILE A 14 -12.58 -2.99 11.63
C ILE A 14 -13.94 -3.06 10.93
N LYS A 15 -14.97 -3.36 11.72
CA LYS A 15 -16.34 -3.51 11.22
C LYS A 15 -17.22 -2.28 11.50
N ASP A 16 -16.79 -1.39 12.40
CA ASP A 16 -17.47 -0.11 12.61
C ASP A 16 -17.29 0.78 11.37
N LYS A 17 -18.40 1.35 10.87
CA LYS A 17 -18.42 2.07 9.60
C LYS A 17 -17.65 3.39 9.66
N GLU A 18 -17.71 4.12 10.77
CA GLU A 18 -17.06 5.43 10.88
C GLU A 18 -15.55 5.27 11.12
N ASP A 19 -15.16 4.34 11.97
CA ASP A 19 -13.76 4.01 12.16
C ASP A 19 -13.16 3.42 10.89
N LEU A 20 -13.86 2.54 10.17
CA LEU A 20 -13.40 2.01 8.88
C LEU A 20 -13.09 3.14 7.87
N LYS A 21 -13.97 4.14 7.74
CA LYS A 21 -13.73 5.29 6.84
C LYS A 21 -12.49 6.06 7.26
N SER A 22 -12.38 6.42 8.54
CA SER A 22 -11.27 7.23 9.05
C SER A 22 -9.94 6.48 8.94
N MET A 23 -9.92 5.20 9.33
CA MET A 23 -8.77 4.30 9.24
C MET A 23 -8.32 4.01 7.80
N SER A 24 -9.26 3.82 6.88
CA SER A 24 -8.94 3.63 5.46
C SER A 24 -8.39 4.92 4.86
N THR A 25 -8.91 6.07 5.29
CA THR A 25 -8.43 7.36 4.79
C THR A 25 -6.97 7.60 5.18
N ILE A 26 -6.55 7.25 6.40
CA ILE A 26 -5.15 7.42 6.79
C ILE A 26 -4.21 6.45 6.06
N THR A 27 -4.64 5.21 5.75
CA THR A 27 -3.82 4.27 4.95
C THR A 27 -3.67 4.72 3.50
N LEU A 28 -4.73 5.26 2.89
CA LEU A 28 -4.65 5.88 1.56
C LEU A 28 -3.76 7.13 1.58
N ALA A 29 -3.82 7.92 2.66
CA ALA A 29 -3.08 9.16 2.78
C ALA A 29 -1.57 8.93 2.93
N ILE A 30 -1.13 7.92 3.70
CA ILE A 30 0.30 7.58 3.77
C ILE A 30 0.83 7.15 2.39
N ASP A 31 0.00 6.44 1.61
CA ASP A 31 0.33 6.04 0.25
C ASP A 31 0.43 7.22 -0.73
N ALA A 32 -0.34 8.28 -0.50
CA ALA A 32 -0.28 9.52 -1.28
C ALA A 32 0.92 10.40 -0.89
N ILE A 33 1.15 10.54 0.42
CA ILE A 33 2.06 11.56 0.97
C ILE A 33 3.53 11.14 0.87
N LYS A 34 3.83 9.85 0.66
CA LYS A 34 5.19 9.40 0.29
C LYS A 34 5.77 10.08 -0.97
N TYR A 35 4.92 10.71 -1.78
CA TYR A 35 5.33 11.48 -2.96
C TYR A 35 5.44 12.99 -2.69
N MET A 36 5.28 13.42 -1.44
CA MET A 36 5.36 14.83 -1.05
C MET A 36 6.80 15.34 -1.03
N HIS A 37 7.76 14.47 -0.70
CA HIS A 37 9.18 14.77 -0.72
C HIS A 37 9.88 13.86 -1.74
N ASN A 38 10.60 14.47 -2.68
CA ASN A 38 11.39 13.75 -3.68
C ASN A 38 12.71 13.19 -3.11
N GLU A 39 12.98 13.36 -1.81
CA GLU A 39 14.20 12.85 -1.19
C GLU A 39 14.03 11.37 -0.80
N PRO A 40 14.83 10.44 -1.34
CA PRO A 40 14.74 9.01 -1.07
C PRO A 40 15.28 8.61 0.32
N LYS A 41 15.44 9.56 1.26
CA LYS A 41 16.24 9.32 2.48
C LYS A 41 15.52 8.49 3.53
N LYS A 42 14.19 8.39 3.52
CA LYS A 42 13.44 7.59 4.50
C LYS A 42 12.65 6.49 3.81
N ASP A 43 12.80 5.27 4.34
CA ASP A 43 12.01 4.12 3.93
C ASP A 43 10.54 4.33 4.32
N HIS A 44 9.63 4.00 3.40
CA HIS A 44 8.18 4.19 3.55
C HIS A 44 7.58 3.44 4.76
N LEU A 45 8.16 2.32 5.14
CA LEU A 45 7.71 1.51 6.27
C LEU A 45 8.14 2.16 7.59
N VAL A 46 9.37 2.67 7.63
CA VAL A 46 9.87 3.46 8.76
C VAL A 46 9.02 4.72 8.93
N GLU A 47 8.69 5.39 7.83
CA GLU A 47 7.84 6.57 7.83
C GLU A 47 6.43 6.30 8.38
N ALA A 48 5.82 5.17 8.00
CA ALA A 48 4.52 4.77 8.53
C ALA A 48 4.55 4.49 10.05
N LEU A 49 5.64 3.89 10.55
CA LEU A 49 5.84 3.65 11.99
C LEU A 49 6.08 4.93 12.77
N GLU A 50 6.99 5.77 12.30
CA GLU A 50 7.29 7.08 12.91
C GLU A 50 6.04 7.96 12.94
N LEU A 51 5.25 7.98 11.85
CA LEU A 51 3.97 8.69 11.82
C LEU A 51 2.98 8.10 12.84
N ASN A 52 2.91 6.77 12.97
CA ASN A 52 2.03 6.14 13.95
C ASN A 52 2.42 6.54 15.38
N GLU A 53 3.71 6.51 15.73
CA GLU A 53 4.23 6.96 17.02
C GLU A 53 3.95 8.45 17.26
N PHE A 54 4.23 9.29 16.27
CA PHE A 54 3.96 10.72 16.31
C PHE A 54 2.48 11.02 16.58
N ILE A 55 1.56 10.33 15.89
CA ILE A 55 0.11 10.49 16.11
C ILE A 55 -0.27 10.03 17.52
N CYS A 56 0.28 8.93 18.01
CA CYS A 56 0.01 8.46 19.37
C CYS A 56 0.43 9.48 20.43
N PHE A 57 1.55 10.18 20.19
CA PHE A 57 2.09 11.18 21.11
C PHE A 57 1.36 12.53 21.00
N MET A 58 1.24 13.08 19.79
CA MET A 58 0.72 14.44 19.54
C MET A 58 -0.81 14.50 19.41
N PHE A 59 -1.46 13.39 19.05
CA PHE A 59 -2.90 13.32 18.80
C PHE A 59 -3.53 12.06 19.46
N PRO A 60 -3.41 11.88 20.79
CA PRO A 60 -3.77 10.63 21.47
C PRO A 60 -5.22 10.19 21.27
N ALA A 61 -6.16 11.12 21.07
CA ALA A 61 -7.56 10.80 20.76
C ALA A 61 -7.73 10.02 19.44
N LYS A 62 -6.74 10.06 18.54
CA LYS A 62 -6.74 9.32 17.27
C LYS A 62 -6.13 7.92 17.37
N ARG A 63 -5.57 7.55 18.53
CA ARG A 63 -4.91 6.25 18.77
C ARG A 63 -5.77 5.04 18.42
N PRO A 64 -7.09 5.01 18.66
CA PRO A 64 -7.90 3.87 18.23
C PRO A 64 -7.91 3.73 16.71
N ARG A 65 -7.86 4.85 15.97
CA ARG A 65 -8.06 4.97 14.52
C ARG A 65 -6.78 4.93 13.66
N ASN A 66 -5.59 5.08 14.25
CA ASN A 66 -4.34 5.01 13.48
C ASN A 66 -3.71 3.60 13.48
N ARG A 67 -4.30 2.62 14.17
CA ARG A 67 -3.84 1.22 14.15
C ARG A 67 -3.74 0.65 12.74
N SER A 68 -4.52 1.14 11.78
CA SER A 68 -4.46 0.74 10.38
C SER A 68 -3.10 1.00 9.73
N LEU A 69 -2.30 1.96 10.21
CA LEU A 69 -0.93 2.19 9.74
C LEU A 69 -0.03 0.99 10.01
N LEU A 70 -0.25 0.26 11.11
CA LEU A 70 0.51 -0.96 11.42
C LEU A 70 0.17 -2.08 10.44
N TYR A 71 -1.09 -2.20 10.05
CA TYR A 71 -1.54 -3.22 9.09
C TYR A 71 -1.13 -2.87 7.65
N HIS A 72 -1.11 -1.58 7.31
CA HIS A 72 -0.59 -1.06 6.04
C HIS A 72 0.83 -1.55 5.78
N ILE A 73 1.69 -1.54 6.81
CA ILE A 73 3.07 -2.01 6.73
C ILE A 73 3.13 -3.49 6.34
N VAL A 74 2.28 -4.33 6.92
CA VAL A 74 2.22 -5.76 6.56
C VAL A 74 1.85 -5.94 5.09
N SER A 75 0.84 -5.21 4.62
CA SER A 75 0.36 -5.25 3.23
C SER A 75 1.45 -4.82 2.24
N ASP A 76 2.18 -3.75 2.56
CA ASP A 76 3.28 -3.26 1.72
C ASP A 76 4.48 -4.22 1.70
N LEU A 77 4.89 -4.76 2.85
CA LEU A 77 5.94 -5.78 2.95
C LEU A 77 5.59 -7.02 2.12
N LEU A 78 4.37 -7.53 2.29
CA LEU A 78 3.88 -8.68 1.54
C LEU A 78 3.87 -8.39 0.04
N GLY A 79 3.41 -7.20 -0.34
CA GLY A 79 3.40 -6.74 -1.71
C GLY A 79 4.79 -6.64 -2.34
N LEU A 80 5.85 -6.47 -1.57
CA LEU A 80 7.24 -6.53 -2.06
C LEU A 80 7.71 -7.97 -2.23
N LEU A 81 7.39 -8.85 -1.27
CA LEU A 81 7.79 -10.25 -1.29
C LEU A 81 7.11 -11.04 -2.43
N MET A 82 5.81 -10.83 -2.64
CA MET A 82 5.05 -11.55 -3.66
C MET A 82 5.34 -11.03 -5.07
N TYR A 83 5.42 -9.71 -5.21
CA TYR A 83 5.36 -9.06 -6.52
C TYR A 83 6.65 -8.37 -6.94
N GLY A 84 7.70 -8.46 -6.13
CA GLY A 84 9.00 -7.89 -6.45
C GLY A 84 9.20 -6.47 -5.93
N ILE A 85 10.49 -6.12 -5.82
CA ILE A 85 10.98 -4.85 -5.30
C ILE A 85 11.38 -3.99 -6.50
N PRO A 86 10.79 -2.79 -6.68
CA PRO A 86 11.18 -1.91 -7.75
C PRO A 86 12.64 -1.45 -7.63
N ASN A 87 13.32 -1.19 -8.74
CA ASN A 87 14.71 -0.71 -8.75
C ASN A 87 14.92 0.52 -7.84
N THR A 88 13.95 1.44 -7.85
CA THR A 88 13.94 2.67 -7.04
C THR A 88 13.87 2.42 -5.52
N ARG A 89 13.48 1.21 -5.09
CA ARG A 89 13.32 0.84 -3.67
C ARG A 89 14.35 -0.18 -3.19
N ARG A 90 15.24 -0.69 -4.06
CA ARG A 90 16.19 -1.74 -3.70
C ARG A 90 17.08 -1.33 -2.51
N TYR A 91 17.66 -0.14 -2.56
CA TYR A 91 18.51 0.39 -1.47
C TYR A 91 17.78 0.49 -0.12
N ALA A 92 16.51 0.88 -0.12
CA ALA A 92 15.73 1.01 1.10
C ALA A 92 15.43 -0.36 1.74
N ILE A 93 15.14 -1.37 0.91
CA ILE A 93 14.96 -2.76 1.40
C ILE A 93 16.28 -3.37 1.86
N ASP A 94 17.38 -3.12 1.14
CA ASP A 94 18.71 -3.55 1.57
C ASP A 94 19.05 -2.95 2.95
N ASN A 95 18.62 -1.72 3.24
CA ASN A 95 18.74 -1.11 4.57
C ASN A 95 17.87 -1.81 5.62
N ILE A 96 16.64 -2.22 5.33
CA ILE A 96 15.83 -3.00 6.28
C ILE A 96 16.52 -4.32 6.63
N GLU A 97 17.19 -4.94 5.67
CA GLU A 97 17.90 -6.22 5.85
C GLU A 97 19.27 -6.07 6.54
N THR A 98 19.87 -4.87 6.51
CA THR A 98 21.20 -4.61 7.08
C THR A 98 21.19 -3.80 8.36
N VAL A 99 20.16 -2.97 8.61
CA VAL A 99 20.04 -2.22 9.85
C VAL A 99 19.67 -3.19 10.97
N ASN A 100 20.65 -3.46 11.83
CA ASN A 100 20.46 -4.22 13.04
C ASN A 100 19.81 -3.34 14.11
N TYR A 101 18.48 -3.25 14.13
CA TYR A 101 17.75 -2.48 15.15
C TYR A 101 17.92 -3.05 16.58
N SER A 102 18.57 -4.21 16.75
CA SER A 102 18.93 -4.75 18.07
C SER A 102 20.00 -3.94 18.81
N GLU A 103 20.79 -3.10 18.12
CA GLU A 103 21.84 -2.28 18.75
C GLU A 103 21.28 -1.08 19.55
N LYS A 104 19.95 -0.85 19.57
CA LYS A 104 19.28 0.25 20.30
C LYS A 104 18.40 -0.21 21.48
N ASN A 105 18.74 -1.29 22.19
CA ASN A 105 17.97 -1.82 23.33
C ASN A 105 16.52 -2.25 22.99
N MET A 106 16.21 -2.53 21.72
CA MET A 106 14.96 -3.19 21.34
C MET A 106 15.29 -4.65 21.01
N GLU A 107 14.95 -5.59 21.91
CA GLU A 107 15.21 -7.02 21.70
C GLU A 107 14.50 -7.56 20.43
N ILE A 108 13.36 -6.97 20.03
CA ILE A 108 12.58 -7.36 18.85
C ILE A 108 11.97 -6.11 18.21
N TYR A 109 12.19 -5.90 16.91
CA TYR A 109 11.45 -4.89 16.13
C TYR A 109 10.33 -5.59 15.36
N PRO A 110 9.04 -5.38 15.70
CA PRO A 110 7.92 -6.19 15.19
C PRO A 110 7.85 -6.29 13.66
N VAL A 111 8.23 -5.21 12.97
CA VAL A 111 8.21 -5.15 11.50
C VAL A 111 9.29 -6.02 10.85
N ILE A 112 10.48 -6.12 11.47
CA ILE A 112 11.55 -7.01 11.00
C ILE A 112 11.16 -8.47 11.21
N GLU A 113 10.53 -8.79 12.34
CA GLU A 113 10.09 -10.15 12.63
C GLU A 113 9.02 -10.62 11.64
N VAL A 114 8.05 -9.75 11.34
CA VAL A 114 7.05 -9.99 10.30
C VAL A 114 7.72 -10.15 8.93
N TRP A 115 8.65 -9.26 8.56
CA TRP A 115 9.39 -9.34 7.30
C TRP A 115 10.16 -10.65 7.16
N ASN A 116 10.98 -11.02 8.14
CA ASN A 116 11.80 -12.23 8.13
C ASN A 116 10.92 -13.49 8.04
N THR A 117 9.85 -13.53 8.83
CA THR A 117 8.92 -14.66 8.81
C THR A 117 8.23 -14.79 7.46
N LEU A 118 7.66 -13.70 6.92
CA LEU A 118 7.00 -13.72 5.62
C LEU A 118 7.98 -14.02 4.48
N LYS A 119 9.20 -13.48 4.52
CA LYS A 119 10.24 -13.73 3.52
C LYS A 119 10.55 -15.22 3.42
N SER A 120 10.68 -15.92 4.54
CA SER A 120 10.95 -17.37 4.54
C SER A 120 9.85 -18.23 3.91
N LYS A 121 8.61 -17.73 3.87
CA LYS A 121 7.42 -18.49 3.43
C LYS A 121 6.90 -18.08 2.06
N VAL A 122 7.02 -16.80 1.72
CA VAL A 122 6.35 -16.17 0.58
C VAL A 122 7.32 -15.80 -0.53
N TYR A 123 8.56 -15.44 -0.18
CA TYR A 123 9.52 -14.93 -1.15
C TYR A 123 9.84 -15.99 -2.20
N ARG A 124 9.68 -15.61 -3.46
CA ARG A 124 10.20 -16.36 -4.61
C ARG A 124 11.26 -15.51 -5.27
N LYS A 125 12.45 -16.10 -5.50
CA LYS A 125 13.55 -15.43 -6.20
C LYS A 125 13.04 -14.92 -7.56
N LYS A 126 13.26 -13.64 -7.83
CA LYS A 126 12.90 -12.97 -9.08
C LYS A 126 14.13 -12.90 -9.97
N HIS A 127 13.99 -13.28 -11.23
CA HIS A 127 15.03 -13.48 -12.22
C HIS A 127 15.06 -12.40 -13.30
N GLY A 128 14.85 -11.14 -12.91
CA GLY A 128 15.00 -10.00 -13.81
C GLY A 128 13.79 -9.06 -13.81
N PRO A 129 13.82 -8.05 -14.69
CA PRO A 129 12.75 -7.08 -14.84
C PRO A 129 11.38 -7.67 -15.18
N GLU A 130 11.34 -8.73 -15.98
CA GLU A 130 10.10 -9.39 -16.42
C GLU A 130 9.31 -9.94 -15.24
N ASP A 131 10.00 -10.55 -14.27
CA ASP A 131 9.39 -11.10 -13.06
C ASP A 131 8.81 -10.01 -12.13
N ILE A 132 9.38 -8.79 -12.17
CA ILE A 132 8.89 -7.63 -11.40
C ILE A 132 7.65 -7.06 -12.10
N ILE A 133 7.70 -6.93 -13.43
CA ILE A 133 6.58 -6.47 -14.25
C ILE A 133 5.39 -7.43 -14.09
N ASP A 134 5.61 -8.75 -14.17
CA ASP A 134 4.58 -9.77 -13.91
C ASP A 134 3.99 -9.62 -12.50
N GLY A 135 4.83 -9.31 -11.51
CA GLY A 135 4.37 -8.98 -10.16
C GLY A 135 3.47 -7.74 -10.12
N PHE A 136 3.77 -6.69 -10.87
CA PHE A 136 2.89 -5.53 -10.97
C PHE A 136 1.57 -5.83 -11.70
N ILE A 137 1.59 -6.68 -12.73
CA ILE A 137 0.38 -7.19 -13.37
C ILE A 137 -0.49 -7.90 -12.32
N LYS A 138 0.09 -8.78 -11.50
CA LYS A 138 -0.62 -9.44 -10.39
C LYS A 138 -1.17 -8.47 -9.35
N LYS A 139 -0.47 -7.37 -9.04
CA LYS A 139 -1.03 -6.29 -8.20
C LYS A 139 -2.29 -5.68 -8.80
N ILE A 140 -2.30 -5.43 -10.11
CA ILE A 140 -3.48 -4.90 -10.80
C ILE A 140 -4.62 -5.92 -10.73
N ARG A 141 -4.33 -7.22 -10.87
CA ARG A 141 -5.33 -8.28 -10.71
C ARG A 141 -6.00 -8.26 -9.33
N VAL A 142 -5.23 -8.06 -8.26
CA VAL A 142 -5.78 -7.89 -6.90
C VAL A 142 -6.77 -6.72 -6.83
N GLU A 143 -6.38 -5.56 -7.35
CA GLU A 143 -7.27 -4.38 -7.40
C GLU A 143 -8.57 -4.65 -8.17
N MET A 144 -8.48 -5.39 -9.28
CA MET A 144 -9.65 -5.73 -10.09
C MET A 144 -10.61 -6.70 -9.40
N ASP A 145 -10.10 -7.72 -8.69
CA ASP A 145 -10.98 -8.58 -7.87
C ASP A 145 -11.65 -7.77 -6.74
N VAL A 146 -10.90 -6.84 -6.13
CA VAL A 146 -11.47 -6.01 -5.06
C VAL A 146 -12.63 -5.16 -5.58
N LEU A 147 -12.44 -4.50 -6.72
CA LEU A 147 -13.48 -3.74 -7.41
C LEU A 147 -14.72 -4.57 -7.74
N GLU A 148 -14.52 -5.81 -8.14
CA GLU A 148 -15.58 -6.70 -8.58
C GLU A 148 -16.42 -7.24 -7.42
N ARG A 149 -15.77 -7.74 -6.37
CA ARG A 149 -16.46 -8.46 -5.29
C ARG A 149 -16.84 -7.59 -4.10
N PHE A 150 -16.19 -6.44 -3.93
CA PHE A 150 -16.36 -5.57 -2.76
C PHE A 150 -16.73 -4.15 -3.18
N PRO A 151 -17.92 -3.93 -3.76
CA PRO A 151 -18.32 -2.62 -4.29
C PRO A 151 -18.35 -1.50 -3.23
N PHE A 152 -18.51 -1.84 -1.95
CA PHE A 152 -18.45 -0.86 -0.86
C PHE A 152 -17.07 -0.18 -0.74
N VAL A 153 -16.01 -0.80 -1.27
CA VAL A 153 -14.66 -0.23 -1.26
C VAL A 153 -14.62 1.08 -2.05
N GLU A 154 -15.34 1.18 -3.17
CA GLU A 154 -15.44 2.43 -3.93
C GLU A 154 -16.18 3.52 -3.15
N GLU A 155 -17.22 3.17 -2.38
CA GLU A 155 -17.90 4.14 -1.51
C GLU A 155 -16.93 4.73 -0.48
N ILE A 156 -16.12 3.89 0.18
CA ILE A 156 -15.12 4.33 1.17
C ILE A 156 -14.02 5.15 0.49
N PHE A 157 -13.51 4.71 -0.66
CA PHE A 157 -12.49 5.43 -1.40
C PHE A 157 -13.01 6.81 -1.82
N PHE A 158 -14.25 6.90 -2.29
CA PHE A 158 -14.86 8.17 -2.63
C PHE A 158 -14.96 9.10 -1.41
N GLN A 159 -15.47 8.58 -0.29
CA GLN A 159 -15.63 9.34 0.96
C GLN A 159 -14.29 9.80 1.54
N SER A 160 -13.21 9.02 1.34
CA SER A 160 -11.86 9.37 1.82
C SER A 160 -11.39 10.74 1.33
N LYS A 161 -11.89 11.20 0.18
CA LYS A 161 -11.60 12.52 -0.38
C LYS A 161 -11.95 13.62 0.60
N GLU A 162 -13.07 13.54 1.33
CA GLU A 162 -13.44 14.54 2.32
C GLU A 162 -12.93 14.19 3.72
N THR A 163 -12.95 12.91 4.08
CA THR A 163 -12.50 12.42 5.39
C THR A 163 -11.03 12.75 5.68
N ILE A 164 -10.19 12.95 4.65
CA ILE A 164 -8.78 13.32 4.84
C ILE A 164 -8.61 14.58 5.68
N ARG A 165 -9.61 15.48 5.70
CA ARG A 165 -9.60 16.69 6.54
C ARG A 165 -9.36 16.38 8.02
N GLU A 166 -9.85 15.23 8.50
CA GLU A 166 -9.63 14.77 9.87
C GLU A 166 -8.13 14.57 10.15
N TRP A 167 -7.38 14.07 9.17
CA TRP A 167 -5.97 13.69 9.31
C TRP A 167 -4.98 14.78 8.89
N LEU A 168 -5.42 15.80 8.14
CA LEU A 168 -4.57 16.91 7.71
C LEU A 168 -3.75 17.56 8.83
N PRO A 169 -4.28 17.81 10.05
CA PRO A 169 -3.46 18.38 11.12
C PRO A 169 -2.29 17.48 11.52
N SER A 170 -2.50 16.16 11.53
CA SER A 170 -1.49 15.18 11.92
C SER A 170 -0.38 15.09 10.88
N PHE A 171 -0.74 14.99 9.61
CA PHE A 171 0.21 14.98 8.50
C PHE A 171 0.97 16.30 8.37
N ALA A 172 0.27 17.43 8.40
CA ALA A 172 0.90 18.75 8.33
C ALA A 172 1.94 18.96 9.44
N SER A 173 1.63 18.51 10.66
CA SER A 173 2.56 18.65 11.79
C SER A 173 3.75 17.69 11.70
N TYR A 174 3.51 16.44 11.27
CA TYR A 174 4.57 15.43 11.14
C TYR A 174 5.60 15.81 10.07
N TYR A 175 5.12 16.31 8.93
CA TYR A 175 5.97 16.67 7.81
C TYR A 175 6.49 18.10 7.85
N ASP A 176 6.08 18.90 8.84
CA ASP A 176 6.33 20.34 8.89
C ASP A 176 5.91 21.07 7.60
N GLU A 177 4.67 20.80 7.16
CA GLU A 177 4.11 21.29 5.91
C GLU A 177 2.75 21.95 6.11
N ASN A 178 2.35 22.80 5.16
CA ASN A 178 1.02 23.39 5.19
C ASN A 178 -0.06 22.34 4.88
N ARG A 179 -1.17 22.32 5.65
CA ARG A 179 -2.36 21.49 5.40
C ARG A 179 -2.86 21.56 3.95
N LYS A 180 -2.80 22.73 3.30
CA LYS A 180 -3.19 22.91 1.89
C LYS A 180 -2.28 22.13 0.95
N LYS A 181 -0.96 22.08 1.24
CA LYS A 181 0.01 21.32 0.44
C LYS A 181 -0.24 19.83 0.58
N VAL A 182 -0.39 19.34 1.81
CA VAL A 182 -0.73 17.93 2.10
C VAL A 182 -2.02 17.52 1.40
N ARG A 183 -3.08 18.34 1.53
CA ARG A 183 -4.35 18.10 0.84
C ARG A 183 -4.18 18.04 -0.68
N GLY A 184 -3.42 18.98 -1.26
CA GLY A 184 -3.16 19.01 -2.70
C GLY A 184 -2.37 17.78 -3.21
N VAL A 185 -1.43 17.25 -2.42
CA VAL A 185 -0.74 15.99 -2.74
C VAL A 185 -1.73 14.83 -2.73
N TYR A 186 -2.56 14.73 -1.69
CA TYR A 186 -3.59 13.71 -1.59
C TYR A 186 -4.59 13.78 -2.73
N ASP A 187 -5.13 14.95 -3.06
CA ASP A 187 -6.12 15.13 -4.13
C ASP A 187 -5.55 14.71 -5.50
N ARG A 188 -4.30 15.06 -5.79
CA ARG A 188 -3.62 14.62 -7.02
C ARG A 188 -3.48 13.11 -7.06
N TRP A 189 -2.98 12.50 -5.99
CA TRP A 189 -2.85 11.05 -5.91
C TRP A 189 -4.20 10.34 -6.02
N TRP A 190 -5.22 10.82 -5.31
CA TRP A 190 -6.58 10.28 -5.33
C TRP A 190 -7.17 10.28 -6.74
N SER A 191 -6.94 11.35 -7.51
CA SER A 191 -7.45 11.48 -8.88
C SER A 191 -6.87 10.45 -9.85
N LEU A 192 -5.69 9.87 -9.57
CA LEU A 192 -5.07 8.84 -10.41
C LEU A 192 -5.86 7.53 -10.41
N TRP A 193 -6.67 7.30 -9.38
CA TRP A 193 -7.33 6.01 -9.16
C TRP A 193 -8.73 5.91 -9.74
N LEU A 194 -9.23 7.01 -10.34
CA LEU A 194 -10.48 7.05 -11.10
C LEU A 194 -11.66 6.44 -10.32
N CYS A 195 -11.78 6.81 -9.05
CA CYS A 195 -12.84 6.30 -8.19
C CYS A 195 -14.23 6.61 -8.76
N ASN A 196 -15.12 5.62 -8.73
CA ASN A 196 -16.47 5.62 -9.33
C ASN A 196 -16.53 5.66 -10.87
N GLU A 197 -15.42 5.52 -11.58
CA GLU A 197 -15.42 5.30 -13.04
C GLU A 197 -15.68 3.82 -13.37
N SER A 198 -15.84 3.50 -14.66
CA SER A 198 -15.98 2.10 -15.09
C SER A 198 -14.73 1.26 -14.80
N LYS A 199 -14.92 -0.05 -14.64
CA LYS A 199 -13.82 -1.02 -14.42
C LYS A 199 -12.77 -0.93 -15.53
N GLU A 200 -13.22 -0.75 -16.77
CA GLU A 200 -12.38 -0.63 -17.96
C GLU A 200 -11.53 0.64 -17.91
N GLN A 201 -12.10 1.79 -17.53
CA GLN A 201 -11.34 3.04 -17.36
C GLN A 201 -10.31 2.91 -16.24
N ILE A 202 -10.69 2.33 -15.10
CA ILE A 202 -9.80 2.13 -13.95
C ILE A 202 -8.64 1.20 -14.32
N LEU A 203 -8.93 0.06 -14.98
CA LEU A 203 -7.92 -0.88 -15.46
C LEU A 203 -6.99 -0.23 -16.48
N GLY A 204 -7.54 0.47 -17.47
CA GLY A 204 -6.76 1.17 -18.50
C GLY A 204 -5.76 2.14 -17.88
N ALA A 205 -6.20 2.95 -16.91
CA ALA A 205 -5.31 3.88 -16.22
C ALA A 205 -4.22 3.18 -15.39
N MET A 206 -4.51 2.03 -14.78
CA MET A 206 -3.50 1.21 -14.09
C MET A 206 -2.48 0.62 -15.05
N VAL A 207 -2.91 0.12 -16.21
CA VAL A 207 -2.04 -0.42 -17.26
C VAL A 207 -1.15 0.66 -17.86
N GLU A 208 -1.66 1.87 -18.09
CA GLU A 208 -0.84 3.00 -18.58
C GLU A 208 0.25 3.40 -17.59
N ARG A 209 -0.07 3.43 -16.29
CA ARG A 209 0.92 3.70 -15.24
C ARG A 209 1.99 2.60 -15.19
N LEU A 210 1.58 1.34 -15.30
CA LEU A 210 2.49 0.21 -15.36
C LEU A 210 3.41 0.30 -16.58
N ALA A 211 2.88 0.60 -17.77
CA ALA A 211 3.67 0.76 -18.98
C ALA A 211 4.70 1.88 -18.85
N SER A 212 4.27 3.04 -18.31
CA SER A 212 5.17 4.17 -18.05
C SER A 212 6.27 3.81 -17.05
N GLN A 213 5.95 3.01 -16.03
CA GLN A 213 6.92 2.54 -15.06
C GLN A 213 7.89 1.51 -15.66
N ALA A 214 7.37 0.58 -16.47
CA ALA A 214 8.15 -0.45 -17.14
C ALA A 214 9.21 0.14 -18.08
N GLU A 215 8.81 1.13 -18.87
CA GLU A 215 9.71 1.84 -19.78
C GLU A 215 10.78 2.62 -19.02
N ARG A 216 10.38 3.40 -18.00
CA ARG A 216 11.30 4.26 -17.25
C ARG A 216 12.29 3.50 -16.37
N GLU A 217 11.87 2.42 -15.72
CA GLU A 217 12.66 1.74 -14.68
C GLU A 217 13.37 0.47 -15.18
N TYR A 218 12.92 -0.09 -16.32
CA TYR A 218 13.38 -1.37 -16.83
C TYR A 218 13.59 -1.39 -18.34
N GLU A 219 13.47 -0.25 -19.03
CA GLU A 219 13.66 -0.13 -20.48
C GLU A 219 12.79 -1.12 -21.28
N THR A 220 11.62 -1.47 -20.72
CA THR A 220 10.73 -2.49 -21.27
C THR A 220 9.44 -1.86 -21.80
N VAL A 221 9.15 -2.05 -23.08
CA VAL A 221 7.89 -1.62 -23.70
C VAL A 221 6.84 -2.71 -23.54
N LEU A 222 5.72 -2.38 -22.88
CA LEU A 222 4.61 -3.31 -22.67
C LEU A 222 3.58 -3.22 -23.79
N ASP A 223 3.11 -4.39 -24.21
CA ASP A 223 1.87 -4.50 -25.00
C ASP A 223 0.68 -4.26 -24.06
N LYS A 224 0.22 -3.01 -24.02
CA LYS A 224 -0.86 -2.55 -23.13
C LYS A 224 -2.17 -3.29 -23.38
N GLU A 225 -2.51 -3.52 -24.65
CA GLU A 225 -3.75 -4.22 -25.04
C GLU A 225 -3.73 -5.68 -24.59
N LYS A 226 -2.59 -6.35 -24.74
CA LYS A 226 -2.40 -7.72 -24.23
C LYS A 226 -2.52 -7.78 -22.71
N VAL A 227 -1.87 -6.87 -21.99
CA VAL A 227 -1.95 -6.82 -20.51
C VAL A 227 -3.38 -6.54 -20.07
N PHE A 228 -4.02 -5.52 -20.63
CA PHE A 228 -5.42 -5.16 -20.35
C PHE A 228 -6.35 -6.35 -20.57
N SER A 229 -6.28 -6.96 -21.75
CA SER A 229 -7.10 -8.12 -22.13
C SER A 229 -6.90 -9.27 -21.14
N SER A 230 -5.65 -9.58 -20.80
CA SER A 230 -5.33 -10.70 -19.90
C SER A 230 -5.94 -10.56 -18.50
N ILE A 231 -6.21 -9.33 -18.04
CA ILE A 231 -6.76 -9.05 -16.71
C ILE A 231 -8.28 -8.99 -16.76
N ILE A 232 -8.84 -8.27 -17.74
CA ILE A 232 -10.30 -8.07 -17.82
C ILE A 232 -11.03 -9.36 -18.21
N SER A 233 -10.42 -10.21 -19.03
CA SER A 233 -11.04 -11.45 -19.52
C SER A 233 -10.91 -12.63 -18.56
N ASP A 234 -10.19 -12.48 -17.44
CA ASP A 234 -9.92 -13.57 -16.50
C ASP A 234 -10.17 -13.17 -15.03
N PRO A 235 -11.46 -13.00 -14.64
CA PRO A 235 -11.82 -12.68 -13.25
C PRO A 235 -11.41 -13.75 -12.23
N GLU A 236 -11.34 -15.03 -12.64
CA GLU A 236 -10.97 -16.10 -11.72
C GLU A 236 -9.49 -16.03 -11.33
N ALA A 237 -8.59 -15.76 -12.29
CA ALA A 237 -7.19 -15.49 -11.94
C ALA A 237 -7.04 -14.26 -11.04
N ASN A 238 -7.87 -13.22 -11.23
CA ASN A 238 -7.87 -12.04 -10.36
C ASN A 238 -8.25 -12.40 -8.92
N ARG A 239 -9.30 -13.20 -8.79
CA ARG A 239 -9.77 -13.71 -7.51
C ARG A 239 -8.73 -14.57 -6.81
N MET A 240 -8.14 -15.54 -7.51
CA MET A 240 -7.13 -16.43 -6.95
C MET A 240 -5.92 -15.65 -6.41
N GLU A 241 -5.48 -14.62 -7.14
CA GLU A 241 -4.38 -13.77 -6.71
C GLU A 241 -4.74 -12.96 -5.45
N ASN A 242 -5.94 -12.36 -5.38
CA ASN A 242 -6.38 -11.65 -4.18
C ASN A 242 -6.59 -12.59 -2.98
N GLU A 243 -7.09 -13.80 -3.17
CA GLU A 243 -7.24 -14.79 -2.10
C GLU A 243 -5.87 -15.25 -1.58
N GLN A 244 -4.89 -15.44 -2.46
CA GLN A 244 -3.51 -15.73 -2.07
C GLN A 244 -2.90 -14.57 -1.28
N PHE A 245 -3.08 -13.33 -1.72
CA PHE A 245 -2.62 -12.14 -0.99
C PHE A 245 -3.27 -12.07 0.39
N THR A 246 -4.60 -12.20 0.46
CA THR A 246 -5.38 -12.16 1.70
C THR A 246 -4.90 -13.18 2.73
N LYS A 247 -4.61 -14.41 2.28
CA LYS A 247 -4.11 -15.48 3.16
C LYS A 247 -2.84 -15.05 3.88
N TRP A 248 -1.86 -14.55 3.13
CA TRP A 248 -0.58 -14.15 3.70
C TRP A 248 -0.66 -12.84 4.49
N TYR A 249 -1.53 -11.91 4.07
CA TYR A 249 -1.78 -10.67 4.81
C TYR A 249 -2.30 -10.99 6.21
N LYS A 250 -3.30 -11.87 6.33
CA LYS A 250 -3.83 -12.32 7.63
C LYS A 250 -2.76 -13.00 8.48
N GLU A 251 -1.89 -13.81 7.87
CA GLU A 251 -0.77 -14.42 8.60
C GLU A 251 0.20 -13.37 9.13
N GLY A 252 0.57 -12.38 8.31
CA GLY A 252 1.43 -11.26 8.71
C GLY A 252 0.83 -10.40 9.82
N VAL A 253 -0.47 -10.06 9.73
CA VAL A 253 -1.18 -9.31 10.78
C VAL A 253 -1.25 -10.11 12.08
N ASN A 254 -1.54 -11.41 12.00
CA ASN A 254 -1.56 -12.28 13.18
C ASN A 254 -0.19 -12.39 13.86
N LEU A 255 0.91 -12.35 13.10
CA LEU A 255 2.27 -12.29 13.65
C LEU A 255 2.49 -10.93 14.33
N LEU A 256 2.16 -9.84 13.66
CA LEU A 256 2.31 -8.49 14.21
C LEU A 256 1.55 -8.30 15.52
N LEU A 257 0.33 -8.86 15.64
CA LEU A 257 -0.51 -8.76 16.84
C LEU A 257 -0.04 -9.67 18.00
N LYS A 258 0.85 -10.63 17.74
CA LYS A 258 1.40 -11.53 18.78
C LYS A 258 2.65 -10.97 19.46
N ILE A 259 3.32 -10.02 18.81
CA ILE A 259 4.52 -9.34 19.30
C ILE A 259 4.07 -8.14 20.15
#